data_AF-A0A950AQ60-F1
#
_entry.id   AF-A0A950AQ60-F1
#
_cell.length_a   1.000
_cell.length_b   1.000
_cell.length_c   1.000
_cell.angle_alpha   90.00
_cell.angle_beta   90.00
_cell.angle_gamma   90.00
#
_symmetry.space_group_name_H-M   'P 1'
#
loop_
_entity.id
_entity.type
_entity.pdbx_description
1 polymer ?
#
loop_
_entity_poly.entity_id
_entity_poly.type
_entity_poly.pdbx_seq_one_letter_code
_entity_poly.pdbx_strand_id
1 'polypeptide(L)'
;MRIGNRFGGAVLWSMVALISAPWALGGDGVERVQTVPLGGTLADQSGDRPFGVYIPTRFGGVLTIKTTSGTVGPIIGPDGKERLNGQELGLNQPAGQEHQGWYTFTVTEATEPYTVETTFVQVGQSARKPWNFYYWPTKADAIHEPWAGGNGRVDTMRPYGDDVLVATPGGYIAPGQDIVRAGSNGLLETPVAPGDDSTWFPNLYDDLTFRGADGTLYQTPSPMLKYDQLFYTSARNWEAANSQNQDIQRWPGHCLGGAVASILLNEPTPAPGSGLTRDELKGLWAELGENHFNHRIGDYANEMPAGPPRPGPDECDQSAPRFHGMLERHIRGEQIILLGNLRAFPPRGTPNEVWNHGVYKYTAQFHAVPGKGPRAVRLEVEVLANSGSCLNGQDDKPRTVSYEYVVVFGLDGLVDQTNPWSADWISVKGDAMYCPLNILQLVGTTWQGHNPMITEANVRSLDLANGGGFGRGFAGAPPVFRPVGNYEAGRSPMFARGISDSNDSSSLGFPSARRAFFRLFGR
;
A
#
# COMPACT_ATOMS: atom_id res chain seq x y z
N MET A 1 52.49 32.18 -7.08
CA MET A 1 52.78 30.94 -7.83
C MET A 1 51.52 30.59 -8.59
N ARG A 2 51.37 30.93 -9.87
CA ARG A 2 51.85 30.23 -11.08
C ARG A 2 51.38 28.76 -11.18
N ILE A 3 50.37 28.58 -12.05
CA ILE A 3 50.23 27.60 -13.15
C ILE A 3 50.12 26.11 -12.78
N GLY A 4 49.07 25.48 -13.33
CA GLY A 4 48.95 24.04 -13.47
C GLY A 4 47.79 23.59 -14.37
N ASN A 5 47.72 24.10 -15.60
CA ASN A 5 46.91 23.54 -16.69
C ASN A 5 47.34 22.10 -16.98
N ARG A 6 46.39 21.15 -17.07
CA ARG A 6 46.48 19.99 -17.95
C ARG A 6 45.12 19.67 -18.58
N PHE A 7 45.00 20.11 -19.84
CA PHE A 7 44.14 19.55 -20.88
C PHE A 7 44.59 18.10 -21.20
N GLY A 8 43.64 17.25 -21.60
CA GLY A 8 43.92 16.06 -22.40
C GLY A 8 42.90 14.95 -22.23
N GLY A 9 42.00 14.79 -23.21
CA GLY A 9 41.14 13.61 -23.32
C GLY A 9 39.85 13.89 -24.07
N ALA A 10 39.87 13.70 -25.39
CA ALA A 10 38.76 13.94 -26.30
C ALA A 10 37.56 13.01 -26.03
N VAL A 11 36.37 13.59 -25.88
CA VAL A 11 35.09 12.89 -26.05
C VAL A 11 34.40 13.53 -27.25
N LEU A 12 34.40 12.79 -28.35
CA LEU A 12 33.82 13.18 -29.63
C LEU A 12 32.86 12.06 -30.01
N TRP A 13 31.62 12.12 -29.53
CA TRP A 13 30.52 11.28 -30.01
C TRP A 13 29.18 12.05 -29.93
N SER A 14 28.62 12.25 -31.13
CA SER A 14 27.19 12.28 -31.48
C SER A 14 26.27 13.36 -30.94
N MET A 15 26.37 14.58 -31.50
CA MET A 15 25.18 15.42 -31.69
C MET A 15 24.44 14.96 -32.96
N VAL A 16 23.34 14.22 -32.81
CA VAL A 16 22.30 14.20 -33.85
C VAL A 16 21.54 15.51 -33.70
N ALA A 17 22.00 16.53 -34.42
CA ALA A 17 21.32 17.81 -34.52
C ALA A 17 20.09 17.65 -35.45
N LEU A 18 18.91 17.53 -34.85
CA LEU A 18 17.63 17.79 -35.52
C LEU A 18 17.54 19.31 -35.78
N ILE A 19 18.23 19.80 -36.80
CA ILE A 19 18.09 21.18 -37.30
C ILE A 19 17.25 21.16 -38.57
N SER A 20 16.09 21.80 -38.49
CA SER A 20 15.29 22.25 -39.61
C SER A 20 15.93 23.50 -40.25
N ALA A 21 16.59 23.35 -41.41
CA ALA A 21 16.84 24.42 -42.38
C ALA A 21 17.11 23.83 -43.79
N PRO A 22 16.40 24.25 -44.86
CA PRO A 22 16.50 23.62 -46.18
C PRO A 22 17.31 24.47 -47.16
N TRP A 23 18.59 24.16 -47.40
CA TRP A 23 19.33 24.81 -48.50
C TRP A 23 20.13 23.77 -49.31
N ALA A 24 19.57 23.49 -50.49
CA ALA A 24 20.14 23.00 -51.73
C ALA A 24 21.62 22.58 -51.71
N LEU A 25 21.85 21.27 -51.83
CA LEU A 25 22.78 20.62 -52.76
C LEU A 25 22.42 19.12 -52.77
N GLY A 26 22.18 18.57 -53.96
CA GLY A 26 21.60 17.24 -54.17
C GLY A 26 22.51 16.08 -53.76
N GLY A 27 22.38 15.64 -52.51
CA GLY A 27 22.66 14.27 -52.09
C GLY A 27 21.35 13.53 -51.92
N ASP A 28 21.34 12.23 -52.23
CA ASP A 28 20.21 11.33 -51.95
C ASP A 28 19.67 11.62 -50.55
N GLY A 29 18.42 12.07 -50.51
CA GLY A 29 17.83 12.69 -49.34
C GLY A 29 17.94 11.76 -48.15
N VAL A 30 18.64 12.18 -47.10
CA VAL A 30 18.59 11.52 -45.79
C VAL A 30 17.13 11.44 -45.42
N GLU A 31 16.55 10.24 -45.53
CA GLU A 31 15.13 10.04 -45.35
C GLU A 31 14.78 10.42 -43.91
N ARG A 32 13.88 11.39 -43.77
CA ARG A 32 13.61 12.02 -42.48
C ARG A 32 12.82 11.03 -41.61
N VAL A 33 13.41 10.61 -40.49
CA VAL A 33 12.73 9.79 -39.48
C VAL A 33 11.44 10.46 -39.04
N GLN A 34 10.33 9.76 -39.20
CA GLN A 34 9.00 10.26 -38.86
C GLN A 34 8.65 9.86 -37.41
N THR A 35 8.25 10.84 -36.60
CA THR A 35 7.99 10.61 -35.18
C THR A 35 6.62 9.99 -34.96
N VAL A 36 6.55 8.85 -34.27
CA VAL A 36 5.30 8.25 -33.80
C VAL A 36 5.11 8.60 -32.33
N PRO A 37 3.94 9.14 -31.91
CA PRO A 37 3.67 9.41 -30.51
C PRO A 37 3.73 8.13 -29.67
N LEU A 38 4.41 8.18 -28.53
CA LEU A 38 4.44 7.07 -27.56
C LEU A 38 3.01 6.72 -27.12
N GLY A 39 2.61 5.45 -27.21
CA GLY A 39 1.26 5.04 -26.83
C GLY A 39 0.17 5.59 -27.76
N GLY A 40 0.52 5.99 -28.99
CA GLY A 40 -0.37 6.57 -29.98
C GLY A 40 -0.18 5.99 -31.38
N THR A 41 -0.87 6.59 -32.35
CA THR A 41 -0.93 6.12 -33.74
C THR A 41 -0.54 7.21 -34.73
N LEU A 42 -0.11 6.78 -35.91
CA LEU A 42 0.18 7.62 -37.06
C LEU A 42 -0.39 6.96 -38.31
N ALA A 43 -1.48 7.52 -38.83
CA ALA A 43 -2.22 6.98 -39.98
C ALA A 43 -1.70 7.52 -41.32
N ASP A 44 -2.20 6.97 -42.42
CA ASP A 44 -1.96 7.44 -43.79
C ASP A 44 -0.48 7.45 -44.22
N GLN A 45 0.29 6.48 -43.72
CA GLN A 45 1.68 6.27 -44.12
C GLN A 45 1.74 5.47 -45.42
N SER A 46 2.79 5.69 -46.23
CA SER A 46 2.96 4.99 -47.51
C SER A 46 4.43 4.83 -47.89
N GLY A 47 4.73 3.73 -48.58
CA GLY A 47 6.09 3.35 -48.93
C GLY A 47 6.92 2.89 -47.71
N ASP A 48 8.14 2.43 -48.02
CA ASP A 48 9.13 2.10 -47.01
C ASP A 48 9.58 3.38 -46.32
N ARG A 49 9.53 3.44 -44.99
CA ARG A 49 9.88 4.65 -44.23
C ARG A 49 10.53 4.36 -42.88
N PRO A 50 11.46 5.22 -42.44
CA PRO A 50 11.97 5.20 -41.08
C PRO A 50 11.05 5.96 -40.11
N PHE A 51 10.82 5.36 -38.95
CA PHE A 51 10.05 5.91 -37.85
C PHE A 51 10.89 6.00 -36.58
N GLY A 52 10.47 6.88 -35.66
CA GLY A 52 11.10 7.06 -34.36
C GLY A 52 10.08 7.27 -33.24
N VAL A 53 10.30 6.63 -32.10
CA VAL A 53 9.53 6.82 -30.87
C VAL A 53 10.47 7.13 -29.72
N TYR A 54 10.13 8.10 -28.88
CA TYR A 54 10.97 8.47 -27.74
C TYR A 54 10.51 7.76 -26.47
N ILE A 55 11.43 7.08 -25.79
CA ILE A 55 11.20 6.46 -24.48
C ILE A 55 11.80 7.38 -23.41
N PRO A 56 11.00 7.94 -22.49
CA PRO A 56 11.49 8.96 -21.56
C PRO A 56 12.15 8.39 -20.31
N THR A 57 11.84 7.15 -19.93
CA THR A 57 12.33 6.53 -18.70
C THR A 57 13.62 5.76 -18.94
N ARG A 58 14.57 5.89 -18.00
CA ARG A 58 15.79 5.06 -17.97
C ARG A 58 15.54 3.66 -17.42
N PHE A 59 14.39 3.39 -16.80
CA PHE A 59 14.13 2.09 -16.19
C PHE A 59 13.68 1.04 -17.21
N GLY A 60 13.43 1.45 -18.46
CA GLY A 60 13.00 0.54 -19.53
C GLY A 60 11.54 0.11 -19.43
N GLY A 61 11.20 -0.97 -20.14
CA GLY A 61 9.83 -1.48 -20.33
C GLY A 61 9.71 -2.21 -21.67
N VAL A 62 8.51 -2.63 -22.06
CA VAL A 62 8.26 -3.32 -23.33
C VAL A 62 7.74 -2.31 -24.36
N LEU A 63 8.49 -2.08 -25.44
CA LEU A 63 8.04 -1.33 -26.61
C LEU A 63 7.46 -2.30 -27.65
N THR A 64 6.19 -2.12 -27.98
CA THR A 64 5.51 -2.84 -29.06
C THR A 64 5.13 -1.87 -30.17
N ILE A 65 5.38 -2.25 -31.41
CA ILE A 65 5.03 -1.52 -32.61
C ILE A 65 4.11 -2.39 -33.45
N LYS A 66 3.00 -1.84 -33.92
CA LYS A 66 2.10 -2.52 -34.85
C LYS A 66 1.95 -1.72 -36.11
N THR A 67 1.74 -2.40 -37.22
CA THR A 67 1.34 -1.78 -38.48
C THR A 67 0.20 -2.54 -39.13
N THR A 68 -0.64 -1.83 -39.88
CA THR A 68 -1.77 -2.44 -40.61
C THR A 68 -1.34 -3.07 -41.93
N SER A 69 -0.19 -2.69 -42.49
CA SER A 69 0.39 -3.28 -43.70
C SER A 69 1.93 -3.13 -43.68
N GLY A 70 2.63 -4.07 -44.32
CA GLY A 70 4.10 -4.14 -44.30
C GLY A 70 4.66 -4.85 -43.07
N THR A 71 5.99 -4.82 -42.95
CA THR A 71 6.77 -5.51 -41.94
C THR A 71 7.55 -4.48 -41.10
N VAL A 72 7.45 -4.57 -39.77
CA VAL A 72 8.26 -3.76 -38.84
C VAL A 72 9.66 -4.37 -38.75
N GLY A 73 10.67 -3.60 -39.15
CA GLY A 73 12.08 -3.97 -39.04
C GLY A 73 12.61 -3.96 -37.60
N PRO A 74 13.91 -4.24 -37.41
CA PRO A 74 14.54 -4.20 -36.09
C PRO A 74 14.40 -2.83 -35.42
N ILE A 75 14.24 -2.83 -34.10
CA ILE A 75 14.20 -1.59 -33.31
C ILE A 75 15.62 -1.25 -32.86
N ILE A 76 16.15 -0.12 -33.32
CA ILE A 76 17.46 0.40 -32.94
C ILE A 76 17.28 1.38 -31.79
N GLY A 77 17.89 1.10 -30.64
CA GLY A 77 17.83 2.00 -29.48
C GLY A 77 18.91 3.10 -29.51
N PRO A 78 18.92 3.99 -28.50
CA PRO A 78 19.89 5.08 -28.39
C PRO A 78 21.34 4.60 -28.22
N ASP A 79 21.54 3.36 -27.79
CA ASP A 79 22.83 2.68 -27.70
C ASP A 79 23.28 2.03 -29.03
N GLY A 80 22.52 2.22 -30.10
CA GLY A 80 22.78 1.64 -31.42
C GLY A 80 22.52 0.13 -31.52
N LYS A 81 22.02 -0.53 -30.46
CA LYS A 81 21.77 -1.96 -30.48
C LYS A 81 20.39 -2.28 -31.06
N GLU A 82 20.33 -3.35 -31.85
CA GLU A 82 19.08 -3.90 -32.36
C GLU A 82 18.32 -4.64 -31.26
N ARG A 83 16.99 -4.56 -31.34
CA ARG A 83 16.05 -5.18 -30.41
C ARG A 83 14.84 -5.68 -31.16
N LEU A 84 14.26 -6.75 -30.64
CA LEU A 84 13.04 -7.32 -31.20
C LEU A 84 11.83 -6.51 -30.74
N ASN A 85 10.83 -6.42 -31.60
CA ASN A 85 9.54 -5.84 -31.27
C ASN A 85 8.87 -6.63 -30.13
N GLY A 86 8.43 -5.95 -29.07
CA GLY A 86 7.89 -6.58 -27.87
C GLY A 86 8.95 -7.13 -26.90
N GLN A 87 10.24 -6.86 -27.12
CA GLN A 87 11.30 -7.22 -26.19
C GLN A 87 11.33 -6.26 -24.98
N GLU A 88 11.62 -6.81 -23.80
CA GLU A 88 11.89 -6.02 -22.60
C GLU A 88 13.16 -5.18 -22.77
N LEU A 89 13.02 -3.87 -22.61
CA LEU A 89 14.10 -2.90 -22.61
C LEU A 89 14.66 -2.75 -21.18
N GLY A 90 15.98 -2.85 -21.03
CA GLY A 90 16.71 -2.38 -19.84
C GLY A 90 16.72 -3.26 -18.58
N LEU A 91 16.04 -4.41 -18.53
CA LEU A 91 15.89 -5.20 -17.30
C LEU A 91 17.18 -5.89 -16.77
N ASN A 92 18.30 -5.88 -17.51
CA ASN A 92 19.53 -6.61 -17.16
C ASN A 92 20.83 -5.88 -17.53
N GLN A 93 20.79 -4.56 -17.76
CA GLN A 93 21.99 -3.81 -18.13
C GLN A 93 22.59 -3.10 -16.91
N PRO A 94 23.93 -2.99 -16.81
CA PRO A 94 24.59 -2.31 -15.70
C PRO A 94 24.06 -0.89 -15.52
N ALA A 95 23.92 -0.46 -14.27
CA ALA A 95 23.56 0.92 -13.94
C ALA A 95 24.48 1.90 -14.69
N GLY A 96 23.90 2.75 -15.53
CA GLY A 96 24.63 3.75 -16.32
C GLY A 96 24.52 3.61 -17.83
N GLN A 97 23.85 2.57 -18.36
CA GLN A 97 23.43 2.57 -19.76
C GLN A 97 22.12 3.37 -19.92
N GLU A 98 22.13 4.33 -20.84
CA GLU A 98 20.98 5.18 -21.13
C GLU A 98 19.95 4.38 -21.93
N HIS A 99 18.85 4.01 -21.27
CA HIS A 99 17.71 3.35 -21.91
C HIS A 99 16.68 4.34 -22.44
N GLN A 100 16.75 5.58 -21.96
CA GLN A 100 15.96 6.69 -22.43
C GLN A 100 16.52 7.22 -23.75
N GLY A 101 15.63 7.68 -24.64
CA GLY A 101 16.04 8.23 -25.92
C GLY A 101 15.14 7.82 -27.08
N TRP A 102 15.61 8.12 -28.29
CA TRP A 102 14.93 7.74 -29.52
C TRP A 102 15.21 6.29 -29.87
N TYR A 103 14.14 5.54 -30.11
CA TYR A 103 14.16 4.21 -30.71
C TYR A 103 13.64 4.33 -32.14
N THR A 104 14.43 3.87 -33.10
CA THR A 104 14.12 3.98 -34.53
C THR A 104 13.89 2.62 -35.15
N PHE A 105 13.00 2.54 -36.12
CA PHE A 105 12.67 1.32 -36.86
C PHE A 105 12.20 1.68 -38.25
N THR A 106 12.16 0.72 -39.17
CA THR A 106 11.57 0.90 -40.50
C THR A 106 10.29 0.09 -40.62
N VAL A 107 9.33 0.58 -41.39
CA VAL A 107 8.26 -0.26 -41.94
C VAL A 107 8.53 -0.42 -43.42
N THR A 108 8.62 -1.66 -43.88
CA THR A 108 8.92 -2.00 -45.28
C THR A 108 7.84 -2.88 -45.88
N GLU A 109 7.83 -3.01 -47.21
CA GLU A 109 6.94 -3.94 -47.93
C GLU A 109 5.44 -3.66 -47.74
N ALA A 110 5.07 -2.43 -47.38
CA ALA A 110 3.68 -2.03 -47.29
C ALA A 110 3.08 -1.88 -48.69
N THR A 111 2.01 -2.63 -48.97
CA THR A 111 1.36 -2.65 -50.29
C THR A 111 0.21 -1.66 -50.43
N GLU A 112 -0.20 -1.04 -49.33
CA GLU A 112 -1.30 -0.09 -49.24
C GLU A 112 -1.00 0.97 -48.16
N PRO A 113 -1.73 2.10 -48.12
CA PRO A 113 -1.59 3.06 -47.03
C PRO A 113 -1.79 2.38 -45.67
N TYR A 114 -0.92 2.68 -44.71
CA TYR A 114 -0.88 1.97 -43.43
C TYR A 114 -0.88 2.92 -42.23
N THR A 115 -1.25 2.36 -41.09
CA THR A 115 -1.11 3.00 -39.77
C THR A 115 0.05 2.37 -39.02
N VAL A 116 0.81 3.17 -38.28
CA VAL A 116 1.81 2.72 -37.31
C VAL A 116 1.30 3.06 -35.92
N GLU A 117 1.26 2.07 -35.04
CA GLU A 117 0.85 2.21 -33.64
C GLU A 117 2.03 1.83 -32.73
N THR A 118 2.22 2.57 -31.64
CA THR A 118 3.17 2.19 -30.58
C THR A 118 2.47 1.98 -29.25
N THR A 119 2.95 1.02 -28.47
CA THR A 119 2.57 0.81 -27.08
C THR A 119 3.84 0.64 -26.26
N PHE A 120 3.91 1.30 -25.11
CA PHE A 120 5.00 1.10 -24.17
C PHE A 120 4.46 0.83 -22.76
N VAL A 121 4.81 -0.33 -22.22
CA VAL A 121 4.36 -0.80 -20.90
C VAL A 121 5.56 -1.10 -20.04
N GLN A 122 5.62 -0.49 -18.87
CA GLN A 122 6.64 -0.76 -17.87
C GLN A 122 6.02 -1.59 -16.73
N VAL A 123 6.67 -2.69 -16.37
CA VAL A 123 6.25 -3.52 -15.22
C VAL A 123 7.37 -3.54 -14.19
N GLY A 124 7.10 -3.06 -12.98
CA GLY A 124 8.00 -3.21 -11.84
C GLY A 124 7.47 -4.27 -10.89
N GLN A 125 8.35 -5.14 -10.40
CA GLN A 125 7.99 -6.11 -9.37
C GLN A 125 9.17 -6.33 -8.43
N SER A 126 8.88 -6.25 -7.14
CA SER A 126 9.83 -6.57 -6.08
C SER A 126 10.22 -8.05 -6.06
N ALA A 127 11.36 -8.37 -5.45
CA ALA A 127 11.92 -9.71 -5.42
C ALA A 127 11.04 -10.74 -4.70
N ARG A 128 10.13 -10.28 -3.84
CA ARG A 128 9.16 -11.12 -3.12
C ARG A 128 7.85 -10.39 -2.92
N LYS A 129 6.75 -11.14 -2.89
CA LYS A 129 5.42 -10.60 -2.55
C LYS A 129 5.29 -10.49 -1.02
N PRO A 130 4.83 -9.35 -0.46
CA PRO A 130 4.46 -9.25 0.95
C PRO A 130 3.27 -10.18 1.22
N TRP A 131 3.28 -10.88 2.35
CA TRP A 131 2.16 -11.75 2.70
C TRP A 131 0.89 -10.95 3.04
N ASN A 132 -0.26 -11.55 2.77
CA ASN A 132 -1.57 -10.97 3.09
C ASN A 132 -1.87 -11.11 4.58
N PHE A 133 -2.61 -10.15 5.11
CA PHE A 133 -2.93 -10.07 6.53
C PHE A 133 -4.35 -9.55 6.76
N TYR A 134 -4.84 -9.75 7.97
CA TYR A 134 -6.04 -9.10 8.47
C TYR A 134 -5.64 -7.88 9.30
N TYR A 135 -6.29 -6.74 9.08
CA TYR A 135 -5.92 -5.49 9.73
C TYR A 135 -6.22 -5.46 11.23
N TRP A 136 -6.87 -6.49 11.78
CA TRP A 136 -7.17 -6.61 13.21
C TRP A 136 -7.80 -5.33 13.79
N PRO A 137 -9.08 -5.05 13.47
CA PRO A 137 -9.77 -3.87 13.96
C PRO A 137 -9.64 -3.70 15.46
N THR A 138 -9.59 -2.45 15.89
CA THR A 138 -9.59 -2.06 17.31
C THR A 138 -11.00 -1.74 17.79
N LYS A 139 -12.01 -1.77 16.91
CA LYS A 139 -13.40 -1.69 17.35
C LYS A 139 -13.78 -3.06 17.91
N ALA A 140 -14.23 -3.07 19.17
CA ALA A 140 -14.82 -4.26 19.76
C ALA A 140 -16.21 -4.54 19.18
N ASP A 141 -16.76 -5.69 19.51
CA ASP A 141 -18.12 -6.06 19.16
C ASP A 141 -19.14 -5.06 19.75
N ALA A 142 -20.22 -4.83 19.00
CA ALA A 142 -21.26 -3.87 19.38
C ALA A 142 -22.63 -4.31 18.88
N ILE A 143 -23.66 -3.94 19.66
CA ILE A 143 -25.06 -3.94 19.23
C ILE A 143 -25.33 -2.61 18.54
N HIS A 144 -26.02 -2.62 17.41
CA HIS A 144 -26.38 -1.42 16.66
C HIS A 144 -27.76 -1.55 16.03
N GLU A 145 -28.34 -0.42 15.64
CA GLU A 145 -29.52 -0.40 14.78
C GLU A 145 -29.17 -1.09 13.44
N PRO A 146 -30.03 -1.97 12.88
CA PRO A 146 -29.76 -2.60 11.59
C PRO A 146 -29.44 -1.58 10.49
N TRP A 147 -28.44 -1.88 9.66
CA TRP A 147 -28.00 -0.98 8.58
C TRP A 147 -29.08 -0.74 7.52
N ALA A 148 -30.00 -1.68 7.36
CA ALA A 148 -31.18 -1.59 6.52
C ALA A 148 -32.31 -2.44 7.12
N GLY A 149 -33.55 -1.98 6.97
CA GLY A 149 -34.73 -2.73 7.42
C GLY A 149 -35.00 -2.71 8.93
N GLY A 150 -34.23 -1.95 9.71
CA GLY A 150 -34.48 -1.71 11.12
C GLY A 150 -35.71 -0.83 11.38
N ASN A 151 -36.15 -0.78 12.64
CA ASN A 151 -37.36 -0.05 13.06
C ASN A 151 -37.05 1.41 13.52
N GLY A 152 -35.77 1.81 13.54
CA GLY A 152 -35.30 3.11 13.98
C GLY A 152 -35.51 3.35 15.48
N ARG A 153 -35.41 2.29 16.30
CA ARG A 153 -35.63 2.32 17.75
C ARG A 153 -34.58 1.49 18.47
N VAL A 154 -34.18 1.97 19.64
CA VAL A 154 -33.30 1.20 20.53
C VAL A 154 -34.11 0.13 21.25
N ASP A 155 -33.99 -1.13 20.82
CA ASP A 155 -34.72 -2.26 21.42
C ASP A 155 -33.98 -2.90 22.60
N THR A 156 -32.65 -2.76 22.66
CA THR A 156 -31.84 -3.24 23.78
C THR A 156 -32.02 -2.34 25.01
N MET A 157 -32.71 -2.86 26.02
CA MET A 157 -33.17 -2.08 27.18
C MET A 157 -32.13 -1.90 28.30
N ARG A 158 -31.09 -2.75 28.36
CA ARG A 158 -30.05 -2.68 29.38
C ARG A 158 -28.76 -3.37 28.93
N PRO A 159 -27.58 -2.86 29.33
CA PRO A 159 -26.30 -3.55 29.16
C PRO A 159 -26.11 -4.66 30.22
N TYR A 160 -25.20 -5.60 29.93
CA TYR A 160 -24.79 -6.71 30.80
C TYR A 160 -23.28 -6.61 31.04
N GLY A 161 -22.77 -7.19 32.14
CA GLY A 161 -21.34 -7.13 32.43
C GLY A 161 -20.84 -5.70 32.63
N ASP A 162 -19.77 -5.32 31.93
CA ASP A 162 -19.25 -3.95 31.88
C ASP A 162 -19.58 -3.23 30.56
N ASP A 163 -20.48 -3.79 29.75
CA ASP A 163 -20.99 -3.15 28.54
C ASP A 163 -21.58 -1.77 28.80
N VAL A 164 -21.44 -0.90 27.79
CA VAL A 164 -21.88 0.48 27.86
C VAL A 164 -23.03 0.71 26.88
N LEU A 165 -24.20 1.03 27.44
CA LEU A 165 -25.33 1.53 26.67
C LEU A 165 -25.07 2.98 26.24
N VAL A 166 -25.03 3.23 24.94
CA VAL A 166 -24.71 4.53 24.34
C VAL A 166 -25.89 5.23 23.68
N ALA A 167 -27.02 4.54 23.57
CA ALA A 167 -28.27 5.09 23.05
C ALA A 167 -29.41 4.91 24.07
N THR A 168 -30.34 5.87 24.10
CA THR A 168 -31.47 5.85 25.05
C THR A 168 -32.47 4.75 24.69
N PRO A 169 -32.80 3.81 25.60
CA PRO A 169 -33.78 2.75 25.35
C PRO A 169 -35.14 3.28 24.86
N GLY A 170 -35.70 2.66 23.82
CA GLY A 170 -36.93 3.09 23.15
C GLY A 170 -36.84 4.42 22.38
N GLY A 171 -35.68 5.08 22.41
CA GLY A 171 -35.41 6.32 21.67
C GLY A 171 -35.27 6.07 20.18
N TYR A 172 -35.36 7.14 19.38
CA TYR A 172 -35.04 7.08 17.96
C TYR A 172 -33.52 6.93 17.76
N ILE A 173 -33.14 6.07 16.81
CA ILE A 173 -31.75 5.87 16.41
C ILE A 173 -31.64 5.72 14.90
N ALA A 174 -30.54 6.21 14.33
CA ALA A 174 -30.29 6.09 12.89
C ALA A 174 -29.67 4.73 12.54
N PRO A 175 -29.92 4.20 11.32
CA PRO A 175 -29.33 2.94 10.86
C PRO A 175 -27.83 2.85 11.07
N GLY A 176 -27.37 1.73 11.63
CA GLY A 176 -25.96 1.42 11.87
C GLY A 176 -25.31 2.12 13.07
N GLN A 177 -26.02 3.00 13.78
CA GLN A 177 -25.50 3.62 15.01
C GLN A 177 -25.42 2.61 16.15
N ASP A 178 -24.33 2.68 16.91
CA ASP A 178 -24.11 1.80 18.06
C ASP A 178 -25.18 2.07 19.15
N ILE A 179 -25.67 0.99 19.75
CA ILE A 179 -26.62 0.96 20.86
C ILE A 179 -25.91 0.53 22.14
N VAL A 180 -25.20 -0.60 22.08
CA VAL A 180 -24.35 -1.11 23.17
C VAL A 180 -22.96 -1.34 22.62
N ARG A 181 -21.95 -0.88 23.35
CA ARG A 181 -20.53 -1.16 23.08
C ARG A 181 -19.98 -2.07 24.18
N ALA A 182 -19.06 -2.95 23.81
CA ALA A 182 -18.26 -3.70 24.76
C ALA A 182 -17.59 -2.78 25.79
N GLY A 183 -17.54 -3.24 27.03
CA GLY A 183 -16.90 -2.55 28.15
C GLY A 183 -15.37 -2.55 28.07
N SER A 184 -14.74 -2.24 29.21
CA SER A 184 -13.28 -2.21 29.38
C SER A 184 -12.60 -3.56 29.19
N ASN A 185 -13.34 -4.66 29.38
CA ASN A 185 -12.83 -6.01 29.14
C ASN A 185 -12.80 -6.38 27.64
N GLY A 186 -13.39 -5.55 26.76
CA GLY A 186 -13.43 -5.74 25.32
C GLY A 186 -14.37 -6.83 24.82
N LEU A 187 -15.24 -7.39 25.67
CA LEU A 187 -16.25 -8.38 25.29
C LEU A 187 -17.64 -7.76 25.28
N LEU A 188 -18.47 -8.18 24.34
CA LEU A 188 -19.89 -7.85 24.33
C LEU A 188 -20.66 -8.97 25.05
N GLU A 189 -21.14 -8.71 26.27
CA GLU A 189 -21.94 -9.68 27.04
C GLU A 189 -23.45 -9.51 26.87
N THR A 190 -23.87 -8.34 26.40
CA THR A 190 -25.27 -7.98 26.22
C THR A 190 -25.86 -8.79 25.07
N PRO A 191 -26.95 -9.54 25.31
CA PRO A 191 -27.64 -10.23 24.23
C PRO A 191 -28.38 -9.24 23.33
N VAL A 192 -28.34 -9.49 22.02
CA VAL A 192 -29.04 -8.68 21.02
C VAL A 192 -30.55 -8.79 21.18
N ALA A 193 -31.25 -7.64 21.21
CA ALA A 193 -32.70 -7.60 21.19
C ALA A 193 -33.25 -7.88 19.77
N PRO A 194 -34.45 -8.46 19.60
CA PRO A 194 -34.96 -8.86 18.27
C PRO A 194 -35.09 -7.78 17.20
N GLY A 195 -35.09 -6.49 17.54
CA GLY A 195 -35.12 -5.38 16.58
C GLY A 195 -33.78 -4.70 16.34
N ASP A 196 -32.75 -5.08 17.11
CA ASP A 196 -31.37 -4.63 16.95
C ASP A 196 -30.55 -5.70 16.19
N ASP A 197 -29.31 -5.37 15.87
CA ASP A 197 -28.33 -6.30 15.26
C ASP A 197 -26.99 -6.21 15.99
N SER A 198 -26.11 -7.19 15.78
CA SER A 198 -24.74 -7.17 16.28
C SER A 198 -23.75 -7.27 15.14
N THR A 199 -22.68 -6.46 15.17
CA THR A 199 -21.52 -6.72 14.31
C THR A 199 -20.42 -7.40 15.12
N TRP A 200 -19.97 -8.56 14.64
CA TRP A 200 -18.71 -9.17 15.08
C TRP A 200 -17.53 -8.61 14.29
N PHE A 201 -16.54 -8.08 15.01
CA PHE A 201 -15.26 -7.65 14.47
C PHE A 201 -14.15 -8.51 15.07
N PRO A 202 -13.67 -9.54 14.35
CA PRO A 202 -12.52 -10.30 14.79
C PRO A 202 -11.38 -9.34 15.19
N ASN A 203 -10.96 -9.33 16.45
CA ASN A 203 -9.93 -8.41 16.92
C ASN A 203 -8.84 -9.16 17.70
N LEU A 204 -7.79 -8.45 18.13
CA LEU A 204 -6.67 -9.11 18.81
C LEU A 204 -7.03 -9.63 20.20
N TYR A 205 -8.05 -9.06 20.82
CA TYR A 205 -8.46 -9.29 22.20
C TYR A 205 -9.85 -9.94 22.29
N ASP A 206 -10.27 -10.71 21.30
CA ASP A 206 -11.51 -11.48 21.37
C ASP A 206 -11.41 -12.67 22.34
N ASP A 207 -12.56 -13.17 22.80
CA ASP A 207 -12.66 -14.45 23.49
C ASP A 207 -12.48 -15.62 22.50
N LEU A 208 -12.61 -16.87 22.95
CA LEU A 208 -12.64 -18.06 22.09
C LEU A 208 -13.94 -18.17 21.28
N THR A 209 -15.00 -17.49 21.70
CA THR A 209 -16.29 -17.50 21.04
C THR A 209 -17.02 -16.16 21.09
N PHE A 210 -17.81 -15.88 20.06
CA PHE A 210 -18.75 -14.76 19.98
C PHE A 210 -20.18 -15.28 19.85
N ARG A 211 -21.15 -14.63 20.50
CA ARG A 211 -22.58 -14.94 20.36
C ARG A 211 -23.22 -13.98 19.38
N GLY A 212 -23.65 -14.47 18.22
CA GLY A 212 -24.37 -13.66 17.24
C GLY A 212 -25.79 -13.30 17.64
N ALA A 213 -26.38 -12.37 16.90
CA ALA A 213 -27.79 -11.95 17.05
C ALA A 213 -28.79 -13.11 16.90
N ASP A 214 -28.43 -14.15 16.14
CA ASP A 214 -29.18 -15.39 15.98
C ASP A 214 -29.06 -16.35 17.19
N GLY A 215 -28.24 -15.99 18.18
CA GLY A 215 -27.94 -16.81 19.36
C GLY A 215 -26.88 -17.90 19.11
N THR A 216 -26.36 -18.03 17.89
CA THR A 216 -25.31 -19.00 17.55
C THR A 216 -23.98 -18.58 18.18
N LEU A 217 -23.24 -19.56 18.72
CA LEU A 217 -21.87 -19.36 19.18
C LEU A 217 -20.88 -19.64 18.05
N TYR A 218 -20.16 -18.62 17.62
CA TYR A 218 -19.13 -18.67 16.60
C TYR A 218 -17.76 -18.81 17.24
N GLN A 219 -16.88 -19.63 16.66
CA GLN A 219 -15.47 -19.68 17.06
C GLN A 219 -14.74 -18.45 16.53
N THR A 220 -13.91 -17.83 17.36
CA THR A 220 -13.25 -16.57 17.06
C THR A 220 -11.73 -16.70 17.14
N PRO A 221 -10.97 -16.01 16.28
CA PRO A 221 -9.54 -15.81 16.50
C PRO A 221 -9.33 -15.08 17.82
N SER A 222 -8.33 -15.49 18.59
CA SER A 222 -8.09 -14.97 19.96
C SER A 222 -6.59 -14.86 20.26
N PRO A 223 -5.83 -14.13 19.42
CA PRO A 223 -4.36 -14.17 19.46
C PRO A 223 -3.80 -13.74 20.83
N MET A 224 -4.33 -12.68 21.43
CA MET A 224 -3.82 -12.21 22.73
C MET A 224 -4.29 -13.06 23.90
N LEU A 225 -5.49 -13.65 23.86
CA LEU A 225 -5.93 -14.59 24.90
C LEU A 225 -5.07 -15.86 24.91
N LYS A 226 -4.73 -16.38 23.74
CA LYS A 226 -3.81 -17.51 23.59
C LYS A 226 -2.40 -17.12 24.04
N TYR A 227 -1.90 -15.96 23.60
CA TYR A 227 -0.60 -15.43 24.04
C TYR A 227 -0.53 -15.32 25.57
N ASP A 228 -1.57 -14.75 26.19
CA ASP A 228 -1.64 -14.62 27.64
C ASP A 228 -1.56 -15.98 28.33
N GLN A 229 -2.28 -16.99 27.83
CA GLN A 229 -2.25 -18.33 28.41
C GLN A 229 -0.93 -19.07 28.20
N LEU A 230 -0.19 -18.77 27.13
CA LEU A 230 1.13 -19.35 26.86
C LEU A 230 2.23 -18.72 27.71
N PHE A 231 2.17 -17.40 27.98
CA PHE A 231 3.22 -16.63 28.64
C PHE A 231 2.84 -16.08 30.03
N TYR A 232 1.64 -16.39 30.51
CA TYR A 232 1.09 -15.90 31.77
C TYR A 232 1.05 -14.36 31.86
N THR A 233 0.71 -13.69 30.75
CA THR A 233 0.59 -12.23 30.68
C THR A 233 -0.87 -11.74 30.82
N SER A 234 -1.05 -10.42 30.70
CA SER A 234 -2.35 -9.74 30.62
C SER A 234 -2.40 -8.77 29.42
N ALA A 235 -1.80 -9.18 28.29
CA ALA A 235 -1.75 -8.40 27.06
C ALA A 235 -3.14 -8.13 26.50
N ARG A 236 -4.03 -9.12 26.51
CA ARG A 236 -5.42 -8.97 26.03
C ARG A 236 -6.16 -7.87 26.78
N ASN A 237 -6.14 -7.94 28.11
CA ASN A 237 -6.82 -6.96 28.96
C ASN A 237 -6.25 -5.56 28.77
N TRP A 238 -4.91 -5.44 28.63
CA TRP A 238 -4.27 -4.17 28.28
C TRP A 238 -4.77 -3.62 26.95
N GLU A 239 -4.86 -4.47 25.92
CA GLU A 239 -5.30 -4.07 24.58
C GLU A 239 -6.74 -3.58 24.58
N ALA A 240 -7.64 -4.35 25.19
CA ALA A 240 -9.05 -3.96 25.35
C ALA A 240 -9.18 -2.60 26.04
N ALA A 241 -8.45 -2.38 27.14
CA ALA A 241 -8.56 -1.15 27.91
C ALA A 241 -7.94 0.10 27.23
N ASN A 242 -6.89 -0.07 26.42
CA ASN A 242 -6.09 1.07 25.91
C ASN A 242 -6.22 1.31 24.40
N SER A 243 -6.58 0.28 23.64
CA SER A 243 -6.62 0.34 22.18
C SER A 243 -8.01 0.34 21.58
N GLN A 244 -9.02 -0.10 22.35
CA GLN A 244 -10.40 -0.22 21.85
C GLN A 244 -10.92 1.11 21.31
N ASN A 245 -11.34 1.11 20.04
CA ASN A 245 -12.03 2.24 19.44
C ASN A 245 -13.46 2.33 19.97
N GLN A 246 -13.75 3.44 20.64
CA GLN A 246 -15.07 3.73 21.21
C GLN A 246 -15.98 4.49 20.22
N ASP A 247 -15.51 4.77 19.00
CA ASP A 247 -16.32 5.40 17.95
C ASP A 247 -17.00 4.35 17.03
N ILE A 248 -17.98 4.79 16.25
CA ILE A 248 -18.65 4.00 15.20
C ILE A 248 -17.69 3.56 14.08
N GLN A 249 -16.54 4.23 13.96
CA GLN A 249 -15.52 3.93 12.95
C GLN A 249 -14.95 2.51 13.09
N ARG A 250 -14.87 1.80 11.96
CA ARG A 250 -14.49 0.37 11.89
C ARG A 250 -13.09 0.15 11.30
N TRP A 251 -12.54 1.15 10.63
CA TRP A 251 -11.24 1.09 9.97
C TRP A 251 -10.02 1.16 10.90
N PRO A 252 -10.05 1.75 12.12
CA PRO A 252 -8.89 1.75 13.00
C PRO A 252 -8.51 0.33 13.41
N GLY A 253 -7.25 -0.04 13.22
CA GLY A 253 -6.71 -1.36 13.51
C GLY A 253 -5.18 -1.37 13.42
N HIS A 254 -4.62 -2.55 13.25
CA HIS A 254 -3.18 -2.84 13.22
C HIS A 254 -2.63 -2.96 11.78
N CYS A 255 -3.18 -2.17 10.84
CA CYS A 255 -2.78 -2.27 9.44
C CYS A 255 -1.34 -1.81 9.18
N LEU A 256 -0.82 -0.86 9.98
CA LEU A 256 0.55 -0.40 9.86
C LEU A 256 1.51 -1.53 10.20
N GLY A 257 1.33 -2.15 11.37
CA GLY A 257 2.17 -3.24 11.82
C GLY A 257 2.04 -4.48 10.95
N GLY A 258 0.83 -4.80 10.48
CA GLY A 258 0.61 -5.86 9.49
C GLY A 258 1.39 -5.61 8.19
N ALA A 259 1.35 -4.39 7.65
CA ALA A 259 2.11 -4.02 6.47
C ALA A 259 3.63 -4.10 6.70
N VAL A 260 4.13 -3.54 7.80
CA VAL A 260 5.55 -3.58 8.18
C VAL A 260 6.06 -5.02 8.34
N ALA A 261 5.32 -5.86 9.07
CA ALA A 261 5.63 -7.28 9.22
C ALA A 261 5.62 -8.01 7.88
N SER A 262 4.63 -7.75 7.03
CA SER A 262 4.55 -8.33 5.68
C SER A 262 5.73 -7.97 4.78
N ILE A 263 6.29 -6.77 4.97
CA ILE A 263 7.43 -6.28 4.22
C ILE A 263 8.75 -6.81 4.80
N LEU A 264 8.91 -7.02 6.10
CA LEU A 264 10.23 -7.34 6.67
C LEU A 264 10.43 -8.81 7.03
N LEU A 265 9.36 -9.58 7.21
CA LEU A 265 9.44 -10.96 7.70
C LEU A 265 9.06 -11.97 6.63
N ASN A 266 9.51 -13.21 6.82
CA ASN A 266 8.90 -14.36 6.15
C ASN A 266 7.46 -14.50 6.65
N GLU A 267 6.57 -15.10 5.84
CA GLU A 267 5.21 -15.36 6.30
C GLU A 267 5.26 -16.25 7.56
N PRO A 268 4.65 -15.80 8.69
CA PRO A 268 4.75 -16.52 9.95
C PRO A 268 4.24 -17.96 9.86
N THR A 269 4.90 -18.86 10.58
CA THR A 269 4.48 -20.26 10.68
C THR A 269 4.35 -20.62 12.16
N PRO A 270 3.13 -20.80 12.70
CA PRO A 270 2.94 -21.05 14.13
C PRO A 270 3.54 -22.39 14.55
N ALA A 271 4.22 -22.39 15.70
CA ALA A 271 4.71 -23.59 16.34
C ALA A 271 3.49 -24.47 16.76
N PRO A 272 3.50 -25.80 16.52
CA PRO A 272 2.34 -26.65 16.78
C PRO A 272 1.77 -26.55 18.19
N GLY A 273 2.63 -26.44 19.21
CA GLY A 273 2.25 -26.34 20.61
C GLY A 273 1.74 -24.98 21.04
N SER A 274 1.78 -23.97 20.16
CA SER A 274 1.17 -22.65 20.42
C SER A 274 -0.35 -22.68 20.32
N GLY A 275 -0.92 -23.56 19.49
CA GLY A 275 -2.35 -23.56 19.18
C GLY A 275 -2.86 -22.28 18.48
N LEU A 276 -1.94 -21.42 18.00
CA LEU A 276 -2.25 -20.27 17.18
C LEU A 276 -2.49 -20.70 15.73
N THR A 277 -3.47 -20.08 15.09
CA THR A 277 -3.55 -20.09 13.62
C THR A 277 -2.46 -19.22 13.03
N ARG A 278 -2.26 -19.35 11.70
CA ARG A 278 -1.30 -18.49 11.00
C ARG A 278 -1.64 -17.01 11.16
N ASP A 279 -2.91 -16.65 11.03
CA ASP A 279 -3.31 -15.25 11.09
C ASP A 279 -3.29 -14.72 12.52
N GLU A 280 -3.61 -15.53 13.53
CA GLU A 280 -3.41 -15.13 14.93
C GLU A 280 -1.93 -14.78 15.21
N LEU A 281 -0.98 -15.56 14.69
CA LEU A 281 0.44 -15.23 14.80
C LEU A 281 0.81 -13.97 13.98
N LYS A 282 0.24 -13.76 12.79
CA LYS A 282 0.39 -12.50 12.05
C LYS A 282 -0.15 -11.32 12.85
N GLY A 283 -1.23 -11.49 13.61
CA GLY A 283 -1.80 -10.47 14.49
C GLY A 283 -0.87 -10.06 15.62
N LEU A 284 -0.14 -11.02 16.21
CA LEU A 284 0.90 -10.70 17.21
C LEU A 284 2.07 -9.92 16.62
N TRP A 285 2.50 -10.25 15.39
CA TRP A 285 3.49 -9.45 14.67
C TRP A 285 2.97 -8.07 14.26
N ALA A 286 1.69 -7.97 13.91
CA ALA A 286 1.04 -6.70 13.61
C ALA A 286 1.05 -5.79 14.84
N GLU A 287 0.73 -6.30 16.03
CA GLU A 287 0.84 -5.50 17.26
C GLU A 287 2.28 -4.99 17.50
N LEU A 288 3.29 -5.86 17.36
CA LEU A 288 4.70 -5.46 17.52
C LEU A 288 5.15 -4.41 16.50
N GLY A 289 4.55 -4.39 15.33
CA GLY A 289 4.85 -3.45 14.24
C GLY A 289 4.01 -2.18 14.26
N GLU A 290 3.03 -2.02 15.14
CA GLU A 290 2.05 -0.92 15.05
C GLU A 290 2.61 0.43 15.51
N ASN A 291 3.72 0.42 16.25
CA ASN A 291 4.33 1.65 16.76
C ASN A 291 5.19 2.34 15.68
N HIS A 292 4.62 3.35 15.03
CA HIS A 292 5.24 4.10 13.94
C HIS A 292 6.61 4.73 14.27
N PHE A 293 6.91 5.00 15.55
CA PHE A 293 8.21 5.56 15.96
C PHE A 293 9.38 4.58 15.82
N ASN A 294 9.11 3.30 15.62
CA ASN A 294 10.13 2.26 15.55
C ASN A 294 10.64 1.98 14.14
N HIS A 295 10.05 2.58 13.13
CA HIS A 295 10.39 2.29 11.73
C HIS A 295 11.45 3.25 11.22
N ARG A 296 12.49 2.70 10.59
CA ARG A 296 13.48 3.47 9.87
C ARG A 296 13.04 3.64 8.43
N ILE A 297 12.67 4.86 8.06
CA ILE A 297 12.27 5.22 6.70
C ILE A 297 13.47 5.75 5.91
N GLY A 298 13.65 5.25 4.69
CA GLY A 298 14.67 5.67 3.73
C GLY A 298 14.15 6.77 2.81
N ASP A 299 14.04 6.49 1.51
CA ASP A 299 13.37 7.36 0.54
C ASP A 299 11.84 7.37 0.74
N TYR A 300 11.16 8.47 0.41
CA TYR A 300 9.72 8.59 0.60
C TYR A 300 9.02 9.67 -0.24
N ALA A 301 7.76 9.44 -0.60
CA ALA A 301 6.77 10.47 -0.87
C ALA A 301 5.77 10.47 0.30
N ASN A 302 5.55 11.60 0.96
CA ASN A 302 4.68 11.72 2.13
C ASN A 302 3.77 12.95 2.03
N GLU A 303 2.80 13.01 2.93
CA GLU A 303 1.89 14.16 3.10
C GLU A 303 1.14 14.56 1.82
N MET A 304 0.90 13.58 0.94
CA MET A 304 0.16 13.79 -0.28
C MET A 304 -1.30 14.16 0.05
N PRO A 305 -1.85 15.25 -0.53
CA PRO A 305 -3.16 15.77 -0.17
C PRO A 305 -4.29 14.81 -0.49
N ALA A 306 -5.31 14.73 0.37
CA ALA A 306 -6.37 13.74 0.25
C ALA A 306 -7.52 14.16 -0.69
N GLY A 307 -7.28 15.10 -1.62
CA GLY A 307 -8.25 15.48 -2.64
C GLY A 307 -8.50 14.34 -3.63
N PRO A 308 -9.76 14.08 -4.06
CA PRO A 308 -9.95 13.28 -5.26
C PRO A 308 -9.30 14.06 -6.41
N PRO A 309 -8.34 13.47 -7.13
CA PRO A 309 -7.68 14.16 -8.23
C PRO A 309 -8.70 14.61 -9.27
N ARG A 310 -8.45 15.76 -9.89
CA ARG A 310 -9.31 16.35 -10.91
C ARG A 310 -8.44 16.75 -12.09
N PRO A 311 -8.92 16.60 -13.34
CA PRO A 311 -8.17 17.08 -14.49
C PRO A 311 -7.83 18.58 -14.37
N GLY A 312 -6.54 18.91 -14.52
CA GLY A 312 -6.02 20.27 -14.39
C GLY A 312 -5.47 20.57 -12.99
N PRO A 313 -5.04 21.82 -12.73
CA PRO A 313 -4.27 22.13 -11.53
C PRO A 313 -4.98 21.77 -10.22
N ASP A 314 -4.39 20.87 -9.44
CA ASP A 314 -4.86 20.48 -8.11
C ASP A 314 -3.71 20.25 -7.10
N GLU A 315 -4.07 20.05 -5.83
CA GLU A 315 -3.10 19.91 -4.73
C GLU A 315 -2.26 18.61 -4.78
N CYS A 316 -2.74 17.57 -5.46
CA CYS A 316 -2.07 16.29 -5.63
C CYS A 316 -0.99 16.34 -6.73
N ASP A 317 -1.07 17.28 -7.68
CA ASP A 317 -0.17 17.36 -8.85
C ASP A 317 1.30 17.32 -8.47
N GLN A 318 1.67 18.09 -7.45
CA GLN A 318 3.06 18.21 -7.01
C GLN A 318 3.62 16.89 -6.46
N SER A 319 2.74 15.98 -6.05
CA SER A 319 3.10 14.68 -5.50
C SER A 319 3.32 13.62 -6.58
N ALA A 320 2.74 13.77 -7.78
CA ALA A 320 2.82 12.77 -8.85
C ALA A 320 4.28 12.46 -9.27
N PRO A 321 5.18 13.44 -9.47
CA PRO A 321 6.57 13.15 -9.84
C PRO A 321 7.31 12.31 -8.79
N ARG A 322 7.11 12.64 -7.52
CA ARG A 322 7.76 11.95 -6.41
C ARG A 322 7.19 10.56 -6.22
N PHE A 323 5.86 10.42 -6.29
CA PHE A 323 5.18 9.12 -6.22
C PHE A 323 5.65 8.18 -7.34
N HIS A 324 5.65 8.63 -8.60
CA HIS A 324 6.10 7.80 -9.72
C HIS A 324 7.58 7.43 -9.60
N GLY A 325 8.41 8.40 -9.22
CA GLY A 325 9.84 8.16 -8.99
C GLY A 325 10.11 7.08 -7.93
N MET A 326 9.28 6.99 -6.89
CA MET A 326 9.38 5.92 -5.87
C MET A 326 9.09 4.54 -6.48
N LEU A 327 8.09 4.41 -7.34
CA LEU A 327 7.75 3.15 -8.01
C LEU A 327 8.89 2.68 -8.92
N GLU A 328 9.36 3.55 -9.82
CA GLU A 328 10.42 3.20 -10.76
C GLU A 328 11.74 2.86 -10.06
N ARG A 329 12.17 3.71 -9.12
CA ARG A 329 13.44 3.52 -8.42
C ARG A 329 13.44 2.26 -7.57
N HIS A 330 12.44 2.08 -6.73
CA HIS A 330 12.50 1.06 -5.68
C HIS A 330 11.84 -0.26 -6.10
N ILE A 331 10.65 -0.24 -6.71
CA ILE A 331 9.97 -1.49 -7.08
C ILE A 331 10.61 -2.08 -8.33
N ARG A 332 10.89 -1.26 -9.35
CA ARG A 332 11.51 -1.75 -10.60
C ARG A 332 13.03 -1.79 -10.51
N GLY A 333 13.66 -0.70 -10.09
CA GLY A 333 15.13 -0.59 -10.05
C GLY A 333 15.79 -1.44 -8.97
N GLU A 334 15.32 -1.33 -7.73
CA GLU A 334 15.92 -2.04 -6.57
C GLU A 334 15.21 -3.35 -6.22
N GLN A 335 14.06 -3.64 -6.84
CA GLN A 335 13.22 -4.80 -6.56
C GLN A 335 12.81 -4.95 -5.09
N ILE A 336 12.53 -3.84 -4.40
CA ILE A 336 12.07 -3.84 -3.01
C ILE A 336 10.58 -3.49 -2.89
N ILE A 337 9.96 -3.96 -1.80
CA ILE A 337 8.57 -3.64 -1.46
C ILE A 337 8.54 -2.27 -0.77
N LEU A 338 7.54 -1.45 -1.09
CA LEU A 338 7.31 -0.15 -0.45
C LEU A 338 6.14 -0.24 0.54
N LEU A 339 6.23 0.48 1.65
CA LEU A 339 5.10 0.71 2.55
C LEU A 339 4.26 1.86 1.98
N GLY A 340 2.99 1.63 1.70
CA GLY A 340 2.11 2.66 1.14
C GLY A 340 0.80 2.77 1.90
N ASN A 341 0.38 4.00 2.18
CA ASN A 341 -0.99 4.27 2.62
C ASN A 341 -1.86 4.64 1.43
N LEU A 342 -2.73 3.73 1.00
CA LEU A 342 -3.48 3.82 -0.25
C LEU A 342 -4.93 4.34 -0.06
N ARG A 343 -5.19 5.21 0.94
CA ARG A 343 -6.48 5.89 1.21
C ARG A 343 -7.58 5.83 0.13
N ALA A 344 -8.85 5.71 0.43
CA ALA A 344 -9.57 4.94 1.45
C ALA A 344 -10.42 3.93 0.67
N PHE A 345 -11.09 2.97 1.34
CA PHE A 345 -11.87 1.96 0.60
C PHE A 345 -13.19 2.54 0.02
N PRO A 346 -13.51 2.27 -1.26
CA PRO A 346 -14.80 2.66 -1.82
C PRO A 346 -15.96 1.85 -1.22
N PRO A 347 -17.21 2.37 -1.29
CA PRO A 347 -17.60 3.67 -1.83
C PRO A 347 -17.75 4.77 -0.76
N ARG A 348 -17.49 4.46 0.52
CA ARG A 348 -17.79 5.33 1.67
C ARG A 348 -16.56 5.79 2.45
N GLY A 349 -15.37 5.46 1.96
CA GLY A 349 -14.12 5.82 2.59
C GLY A 349 -13.95 7.33 2.75
N THR A 350 -13.32 7.76 3.84
CA THR A 350 -13.05 9.18 4.09
C THR A 350 -11.58 9.54 3.85
N PRO A 351 -11.27 10.82 3.56
CA PRO A 351 -9.89 11.29 3.39
C PRO A 351 -8.97 11.04 4.61
N ASN A 352 -9.57 10.87 5.79
CA ASN A 352 -8.87 10.67 7.06
C ASN A 352 -8.50 9.21 7.32
N GLU A 353 -9.03 8.26 6.55
CA GLU A 353 -8.69 6.85 6.74
C GLU A 353 -7.23 6.61 6.39
N VAL A 354 -6.60 5.74 7.17
CA VAL A 354 -5.20 5.34 6.99
C VAL A 354 -5.20 3.84 6.78
N TRP A 355 -4.85 3.40 5.56
CA TRP A 355 -4.81 2.00 5.18
C TRP A 355 -3.44 1.66 4.62
N ASN A 356 -2.59 1.09 5.47
CA ASN A 356 -1.21 0.75 5.14
C ASN A 356 -1.11 -0.64 4.47
N HIS A 357 -0.30 -0.74 3.43
CA HIS A 357 -0.06 -1.97 2.67
C HIS A 357 1.39 -2.06 2.20
N GLY A 358 1.85 -3.29 1.93
CA GLY A 358 3.06 -3.55 1.16
C GLY A 358 2.78 -3.50 -0.33
N VAL A 359 3.23 -2.43 -0.99
CA VAL A 359 3.16 -2.22 -2.44
C VAL A 359 4.34 -2.90 -3.11
N TYR A 360 4.07 -3.90 -3.95
CA TYR A 360 5.11 -4.83 -4.40
C TYR A 360 5.23 -4.94 -5.92
N LYS A 361 4.24 -4.43 -6.66
CA LYS A 361 4.20 -4.47 -8.12
C LYS A 361 3.46 -3.25 -8.66
N TYR A 362 3.88 -2.77 -9.82
CA TYR A 362 3.10 -1.83 -10.62
C TYR A 362 3.22 -2.14 -12.11
N THR A 363 2.22 -1.72 -12.87
CA THR A 363 2.19 -1.70 -14.33
C THR A 363 1.89 -0.28 -14.78
N ALA A 364 2.72 0.33 -15.62
CA ALA A 364 2.53 1.68 -16.12
C ALA A 364 2.50 1.68 -17.66
N GLN A 365 1.42 2.22 -18.24
CA GLN A 365 1.32 2.46 -19.67
C GLN A 365 1.61 3.93 -19.97
N PHE A 366 2.49 4.18 -20.94
CA PHE A 366 2.97 5.52 -21.25
C PHE A 366 2.31 6.06 -22.53
N HIS A 367 1.87 7.31 -22.46
CA HIS A 367 1.30 8.05 -23.59
C HIS A 367 1.98 9.40 -23.73
N ALA A 368 2.38 9.78 -24.95
CA ALA A 368 2.89 11.11 -25.22
C ALA A 368 1.79 12.16 -24.98
N VAL A 369 2.16 13.30 -24.40
CA VAL A 369 1.24 14.45 -24.26
C VAL A 369 1.39 15.40 -25.45
N PRO A 370 0.36 15.59 -26.29
CA PRO A 370 0.44 16.47 -27.44
C PRO A 370 0.90 17.88 -27.07
N GLY A 371 1.88 18.42 -27.81
CA GLY A 371 2.38 19.78 -27.63
C GLY A 371 3.30 20.01 -26.41
N LYS A 372 3.52 19.02 -25.52
CA LYS A 372 4.40 19.16 -24.34
C LYS A 372 5.81 18.56 -24.51
N GLY A 373 6.14 18.13 -25.74
CA GLY A 373 7.42 17.51 -26.06
C GLY A 373 7.51 16.04 -25.64
N PRO A 374 8.56 15.31 -26.09
CA PRO A 374 8.61 13.85 -25.97
C PRO A 374 8.88 13.33 -24.54
N ARG A 375 9.33 14.20 -23.62
CA ARG A 375 9.61 13.83 -22.21
C ARG A 375 8.39 13.97 -21.30
N ALA A 376 7.34 14.66 -21.75
CA ALA A 376 6.10 14.79 -21.01
C ALA A 376 5.16 13.63 -21.39
N VAL A 377 4.82 12.80 -20.41
CA VAL A 377 3.98 11.62 -20.63
C VAL A 377 2.83 11.58 -19.66
N ARG A 378 1.68 11.13 -20.16
CA ARG A 378 0.56 10.68 -19.36
C ARG A 378 0.76 9.20 -19.06
N LEU A 379 0.58 8.85 -17.81
CA LEU A 379 0.80 7.51 -17.29
C LEU A 379 -0.52 6.95 -16.78
N GLU A 380 -0.86 5.75 -17.22
CA GLU A 380 -1.92 4.93 -16.62
C GLU A 380 -1.23 3.86 -15.79
N VAL A 381 -1.31 3.97 -14.46
CA VAL A 381 -0.54 3.16 -13.52
C VAL A 381 -1.45 2.31 -12.66
N GLU A 382 -1.32 0.99 -12.74
CA GLU A 382 -1.94 0.05 -11.83
C GLU A 382 -0.92 -0.41 -10.79
N VAL A 383 -1.27 -0.31 -9.51
CA VAL A 383 -0.43 -0.69 -8.38
C VAL A 383 -1.07 -1.85 -7.62
N LEU A 384 -0.28 -2.87 -7.30
CA LEU A 384 -0.70 -4.04 -6.55
C LEU A 384 -0.03 -4.04 -5.18
N ALA A 385 -0.85 -4.23 -4.15
CA ALA A 385 -0.42 -4.35 -2.77
C ALA A 385 -1.02 -5.61 -2.11
N ASN A 386 -0.51 -5.99 -0.94
CA ASN A 386 -1.13 -7.07 -0.17
C ASN A 386 -2.52 -6.71 0.36
N SER A 387 -3.33 -7.74 0.60
CA SER A 387 -4.63 -7.61 1.26
C SER A 387 -4.44 -7.27 2.74
N GLY A 388 -5.23 -6.31 3.21
CA GLY A 388 -5.41 -6.00 4.64
C GLY A 388 -6.69 -6.61 5.23
N SER A 389 -7.45 -7.37 4.44
CA SER A 389 -8.76 -7.94 4.84
C SER A 389 -8.73 -9.47 4.87
N CYS A 390 -7.55 -10.09 4.84
CA CYS A 390 -7.40 -11.53 4.70
C CYS A 390 -7.37 -12.22 6.06
N LEU A 391 -8.50 -12.81 6.47
CA LEU A 391 -8.63 -13.61 7.70
C LEU A 391 -8.85 -15.08 7.35
N ASN A 392 -8.03 -15.97 7.90
CA ASN A 392 -7.99 -17.40 7.67
C ASN A 392 -7.92 -17.78 6.18
N GLY A 393 -7.14 -17.02 5.41
CA GLY A 393 -7.00 -17.20 3.96
C GLY A 393 -8.23 -16.80 3.13
N GLN A 394 -9.26 -16.22 3.75
CA GLN A 394 -10.37 -15.62 3.03
C GLN A 394 -9.95 -14.28 2.41
N ASP A 395 -10.52 -13.91 1.26
CA ASP A 395 -10.21 -12.65 0.56
C ASP A 395 -8.71 -12.42 0.26
N ASP A 396 -8.02 -13.48 -0.18
CA ASP A 396 -6.59 -13.50 -0.54
C ASP A 396 -6.26 -12.73 -1.86
N LYS A 397 -7.13 -11.80 -2.26
CA LYS A 397 -6.91 -10.98 -3.46
C LYS A 397 -5.99 -9.80 -3.15
N PRO A 398 -5.07 -9.43 -4.05
CA PRO A 398 -4.27 -8.22 -3.87
C PRO A 398 -5.18 -6.98 -3.90
N ARG A 399 -4.83 -5.96 -3.12
CA ARG A 399 -5.42 -4.64 -3.27
C ARG A 399 -4.92 -4.03 -4.57
N THR A 400 -5.83 -3.60 -5.43
CA THR A 400 -5.49 -3.06 -6.76
C THR A 400 -5.97 -1.63 -6.87
N VAL A 401 -5.05 -0.70 -7.14
CA VAL A 401 -5.36 0.73 -7.28
C VAL A 401 -4.82 1.24 -8.60
N SER A 402 -5.64 1.95 -9.35
CA SER A 402 -5.23 2.59 -10.60
C SER A 402 -5.13 4.10 -10.41
N TYR A 403 -4.02 4.67 -10.86
CA TYR A 403 -3.77 6.10 -10.90
C TYR A 403 -3.53 6.55 -12.33
N GLU A 404 -3.95 7.76 -12.66
CA GLU A 404 -3.61 8.41 -13.93
C GLU A 404 -3.00 9.78 -13.64
N TYR A 405 -1.84 10.08 -14.24
CA TYR A 405 -1.18 11.37 -14.05
C TYR A 405 -0.23 11.71 -15.20
N VAL A 406 0.07 13.00 -15.37
CA VAL A 406 1.13 13.50 -16.27
C VAL A 406 2.38 13.79 -15.45
N VAL A 407 3.54 13.37 -15.95
CA VAL A 407 4.85 13.76 -15.41
C VAL A 407 5.81 14.12 -16.55
N VAL A 408 6.88 14.82 -16.20
CA VAL A 408 7.98 15.15 -17.10
C VAL A 408 9.23 14.39 -16.66
N PHE A 409 9.94 13.79 -17.61
CA PHE A 409 11.24 13.16 -17.35
C PHE A 409 12.39 14.14 -17.61
N GLY A 410 13.44 14.06 -16.80
CA GLY A 410 14.73 14.70 -16.99
C GLY A 410 15.50 14.13 -18.19
N LEU A 411 16.64 14.75 -18.51
CA LEU A 411 17.53 14.25 -19.57
C LEU A 411 18.25 12.95 -19.18
N ASP A 412 18.35 12.70 -17.88
CA ASP A 412 18.89 11.49 -17.28
C ASP A 412 17.90 10.31 -17.25
N GLY A 413 16.68 10.52 -17.79
CA GLY A 413 15.60 9.55 -17.80
C GLY A 413 14.99 9.25 -16.43
N LEU A 414 15.26 10.08 -15.42
CA LEU A 414 14.54 10.09 -14.15
C LEU A 414 13.35 11.04 -14.24
N VAL A 415 12.34 10.84 -13.40
CA VAL A 415 11.24 11.81 -13.27
C VAL A 415 11.79 13.15 -12.76
N ASP A 416 11.46 14.25 -13.44
CA ASP A 416 11.85 15.60 -13.03
C ASP A 416 11.03 16.06 -11.82
N GLN A 417 11.64 15.92 -10.65
CA GLN A 417 11.06 16.34 -9.37
C GLN A 417 11.31 17.84 -9.07
N THR A 418 12.08 18.55 -9.91
CA THR A 418 12.40 19.97 -9.71
C THR A 418 11.32 20.90 -10.25
N ASN A 419 10.45 20.40 -11.13
CA ASN A 419 9.33 21.13 -11.70
C ASN A 419 7.98 20.43 -11.42
N PRO A 420 7.57 20.30 -10.15
CA PRO A 420 6.36 19.58 -9.79
C PRO A 420 5.08 20.20 -10.38
N TRP A 421 5.10 21.49 -10.71
CA TRP A 421 4.01 22.22 -11.35
C TRP A 421 3.74 21.83 -12.82
N SER A 422 4.61 21.01 -13.40
CA SER A 422 4.41 20.46 -14.75
C SER A 422 3.64 19.14 -14.76
N ALA A 423 3.39 18.57 -13.58
CA ALA A 423 2.59 17.38 -13.39
C ALA A 423 1.11 17.71 -13.25
N ASP A 424 0.26 16.70 -13.43
CA ASP A 424 -1.21 16.79 -13.36
C ASP A 424 -1.72 15.42 -12.91
N TRP A 425 -2.28 15.32 -11.70
CA TRP A 425 -2.88 14.08 -11.20
C TRP A 425 -4.33 14.00 -11.65
N ILE A 426 -4.62 13.08 -12.57
CA ILE A 426 -5.89 13.07 -13.30
C ILE A 426 -6.95 12.24 -12.59
N SER A 427 -6.61 11.03 -12.12
CA SER A 427 -7.61 10.14 -11.51
C SER A 427 -7.06 9.09 -10.53
N VAL A 428 -7.96 8.58 -9.68
CA VAL A 428 -7.79 7.39 -8.83
C VAL A 428 -8.99 6.47 -9.08
N LYS A 429 -8.76 5.16 -9.23
CA LYS A 429 -9.77 4.11 -9.41
C LYS A 429 -9.36 2.82 -8.70
N GLY A 430 -10.26 1.83 -8.67
CA GLY A 430 -10.02 0.54 -8.04
C GLY A 430 -10.35 0.56 -6.55
N ASP A 431 -9.52 -0.06 -5.73
CA ASP A 431 -9.74 -0.22 -4.28
C ASP A 431 -9.33 1.03 -3.47
N ALA A 432 -9.19 2.19 -4.09
CA ALA A 432 -8.89 3.46 -3.45
C ALA A 432 -9.81 4.57 -3.97
N MET A 433 -10.05 5.57 -3.12
CA MET A 433 -10.87 6.75 -3.43
C MET A 433 -10.04 8.03 -3.60
N TYR A 434 -8.81 8.05 -3.09
CA TYR A 434 -7.96 9.25 -3.02
C TYR A 434 -6.55 8.93 -3.50
N CYS A 435 -5.75 9.98 -3.75
CA CYS A 435 -4.33 9.76 -3.89
C CYS A 435 -3.76 9.15 -2.58
N PRO A 436 -2.69 8.35 -2.65
CA PRO A 436 -2.14 7.71 -1.47
C PRO A 436 -1.64 8.79 -0.51
N LEU A 437 -1.69 8.59 0.82
CA LEU A 437 -1.08 9.55 1.76
C LEU A 437 0.44 9.56 1.63
N ASN A 438 1.01 8.37 1.46
CA ASN A 438 2.45 8.18 1.40
C ASN A 438 2.82 6.89 0.64
N ILE A 439 4.07 6.86 0.17
CA ILE A 439 4.77 5.66 -0.26
C ILE A 439 6.22 5.77 0.23
N LEU A 440 6.67 4.77 0.99
CA LEU A 440 7.84 4.84 1.85
C LEU A 440 8.74 3.63 1.63
N GLN A 441 10.05 3.86 1.57
CA GLN A 441 11.06 2.80 1.65
C GLN A 441 11.27 2.42 3.12
N LEU A 442 10.94 1.17 3.46
CA LEU A 442 11.17 0.64 4.81
C LEU A 442 12.56 0.01 4.90
N VAL A 443 13.46 0.62 5.68
CA VAL A 443 14.86 0.17 5.83
C VAL A 443 15.03 -0.80 6.99
N GLY A 444 14.18 -0.71 8.01
CA GLY A 444 14.18 -1.60 9.15
C GLY A 444 13.17 -1.17 10.21
N THR A 445 13.04 -1.99 11.26
CA THR A 445 12.15 -1.70 12.38
C THR A 445 12.71 -2.27 13.68
N THR A 446 12.37 -1.63 14.79
CA THR A 446 12.40 -2.27 16.12
C THR A 446 11.03 -2.90 16.38
N TRP A 447 10.98 -4.14 16.88
CA TRP A 447 9.73 -4.83 17.16
C TRP A 447 9.29 -4.55 18.60
N GLN A 448 8.55 -3.45 18.77
CA GLN A 448 8.03 -3.03 20.06
C GLN A 448 6.68 -2.34 19.86
N GLY A 449 5.60 -3.09 20.07
CA GLY A 449 4.23 -2.59 19.93
C GLY A 449 3.86 -1.55 20.98
N HIS A 450 2.59 -1.13 20.96
CA HIS A 450 2.07 -0.28 22.03
C HIS A 450 1.84 -1.10 23.31
N ASN A 451 1.45 -2.36 23.15
CA ASN A 451 1.21 -3.29 24.23
C ASN A 451 2.52 -3.81 24.83
N PRO A 452 2.93 -3.37 26.03
CA PRO A 452 4.23 -3.71 26.59
C PRO A 452 4.33 -5.19 27.03
N MET A 453 3.21 -5.90 27.09
CA MET A 453 3.16 -7.33 27.43
C MET A 453 3.49 -8.22 26.24
N ILE A 454 3.30 -7.72 25.01
CA ILE A 454 3.70 -8.43 23.78
C ILE A 454 5.16 -8.12 23.52
N THR A 455 6.01 -9.14 23.54
CA THR A 455 7.46 -8.98 23.31
C THR A 455 7.91 -9.71 22.06
N GLU A 456 8.90 -9.15 21.37
CA GLU A 456 9.52 -9.79 20.20
C GLU A 456 10.03 -11.20 20.54
N ALA A 457 10.67 -11.37 21.71
CA ALA A 457 11.21 -12.65 22.13
C ALA A 457 10.12 -13.74 22.23
N ASN A 458 8.97 -13.39 22.81
CA ASN A 458 7.85 -14.32 22.94
C ASN A 458 7.23 -14.63 21.57
N VAL A 459 6.91 -13.61 20.76
CA VAL A 459 6.31 -13.83 19.43
C VAL A 459 7.24 -14.63 18.52
N ARG A 460 8.54 -14.31 18.52
CA ARG A 460 9.56 -15.04 17.77
C ARG A 460 9.68 -16.51 18.22
N SER A 461 9.48 -16.80 19.51
CA SER A 461 9.48 -18.18 20.01
C SER A 461 8.31 -19.03 19.48
N LEU A 462 7.22 -18.39 19.04
CA LEU A 462 6.03 -19.02 18.47
C LEU A 462 6.13 -19.18 16.94
N ASP A 463 7.10 -18.55 16.27
CA ASP A 463 7.17 -18.43 14.81
C ASP A 463 8.32 -19.22 14.19
N LEU A 464 8.01 -20.38 13.61
CA LEU A 464 8.98 -21.26 12.97
C LEU A 464 9.68 -20.65 11.75
N ALA A 465 9.05 -19.69 11.07
CA ALA A 465 9.61 -19.07 9.87
C ALA A 465 10.61 -17.95 10.18
N ASN A 466 10.53 -17.39 11.40
CA ASN A 466 11.30 -16.23 11.82
C ASN A 466 12.12 -16.48 13.10
N GLY A 467 12.49 -17.72 13.41
CA GLY A 467 13.47 -18.04 14.47
C GLY A 467 12.95 -18.82 15.68
N GLY A 468 11.67 -19.19 15.68
CA GLY A 468 11.09 -20.20 16.57
C GLY A 468 11.56 -21.59 16.15
N GLY A 469 12.12 -22.37 17.05
CA GLY A 469 12.64 -23.70 16.73
C GLY A 469 13.83 -24.13 17.57
N PHE A 470 14.56 -23.17 18.15
CA PHE A 470 15.67 -23.45 19.06
C PHE A 470 15.19 -23.82 20.49
N GLY A 471 13.95 -23.47 20.86
CA GLY A 471 13.34 -23.85 22.13
C GLY A 471 12.32 -24.97 21.96
N ARG A 472 12.47 -26.08 22.67
CA ARG A 472 11.50 -27.20 22.68
C ARG A 472 10.12 -26.85 23.29
N GLY A 473 9.92 -25.61 23.75
CA GLY A 473 8.76 -25.19 24.54
C GLY A 473 7.40 -25.38 23.85
N PHE A 474 7.35 -25.23 22.51
CA PHE A 474 6.09 -25.29 21.75
C PHE A 474 6.10 -26.35 20.63
N ALA A 475 6.89 -27.41 20.78
CA ALA A 475 6.93 -28.52 19.82
C ALA A 475 5.81 -29.56 20.02
N GLY A 476 5.09 -29.49 21.16
CA GLY A 476 4.06 -30.47 21.55
C GLY A 476 2.65 -30.15 21.06
N ALA A 477 1.66 -30.82 21.65
CA ALA A 477 0.26 -30.49 21.45
C ALA A 477 -0.09 -29.14 22.10
N PRO A 478 -1.01 -28.36 21.51
CA PRO A 478 -1.43 -27.10 22.09
C PRO A 478 -2.15 -27.31 23.43
N PRO A 479 -2.05 -26.36 24.38
CA PRO A 479 -2.82 -26.42 25.62
C PRO A 479 -4.32 -26.25 25.33
N VAL A 480 -5.15 -26.68 26.27
CA VAL A 480 -6.58 -26.36 26.24
C VAL A 480 -6.75 -24.92 26.70
N PHE A 481 -7.11 -24.04 25.76
CA PHE A 481 -7.38 -22.65 26.06
C PHE A 481 -8.69 -22.50 26.82
N ARG A 482 -8.67 -21.62 27.82
CA ARG A 482 -9.83 -21.23 28.61
C ARG A 482 -10.43 -19.94 28.06
N PRO A 483 -11.77 -19.79 28.07
CA PRO A 483 -12.42 -18.53 27.79
C PRO A 483 -11.97 -17.44 28.77
N VAL A 484 -12.14 -16.18 28.38
CA VAL A 484 -11.73 -15.00 29.16
C VAL A 484 -12.29 -15.03 30.57
N GLY A 485 -13.61 -15.27 30.70
CA GLY A 485 -14.27 -15.33 31.99
C GLY A 485 -13.65 -16.37 32.94
N ASN A 486 -13.07 -17.46 32.39
CA ASN A 486 -12.40 -18.49 33.19
C ASN A 486 -10.91 -18.19 33.43
N TYR A 487 -10.24 -17.56 32.47
CA TYR A 487 -8.82 -17.26 32.54
C TYR A 487 -8.51 -16.05 33.43
N GLU A 488 -9.35 -15.01 33.33
CA GLU A 488 -9.23 -13.77 34.07
C GLU A 488 -9.95 -13.79 35.42
N ALA A 489 -10.80 -14.79 35.69
CA ALA A 489 -11.43 -14.97 36.99
C ALA A 489 -10.39 -14.98 38.13
N GLY A 490 -10.54 -14.04 39.06
CA GLY A 490 -9.66 -13.91 40.23
C GLY A 490 -8.30 -13.26 39.95
N ARG A 491 -8.02 -12.86 38.71
CA ARG A 491 -6.87 -11.99 38.41
C ARG A 491 -7.28 -10.56 38.71
N SER A 492 -6.39 -9.80 39.36
CA SER A 492 -6.63 -8.37 39.55
C SER A 492 -6.77 -7.71 38.19
N PRO A 493 -7.85 -6.95 37.92
CA PRO A 493 -7.89 -6.12 36.73
C PRO A 493 -6.65 -5.23 36.79
N MET A 494 -5.87 -5.21 35.70
CA MET A 494 -4.87 -4.17 35.56
C MET A 494 -5.66 -2.89 35.39
N PHE A 495 -5.92 -2.20 36.50
CA PHE A 495 -6.50 -0.87 36.45
C PHE A 495 -5.62 -0.07 35.51
N ALA A 496 -6.17 0.25 34.33
CA ALA A 496 -5.75 1.41 33.58
C ALA A 496 -5.77 2.53 34.61
N ARG A 497 -4.57 2.98 35.02
CA ARG A 497 -4.44 4.02 36.03
C ARG A 497 -5.22 5.19 35.46
N GLY A 498 -6.41 5.42 36.03
CA GLY A 498 -7.34 6.40 35.53
C GLY A 498 -6.58 7.70 35.41
N ILE A 499 -6.66 8.31 34.23
CA ILE A 499 -6.44 9.74 34.09
C ILE A 499 -7.59 10.37 34.88
N SER A 500 -7.44 10.45 36.20
CA SER A 500 -8.16 11.45 36.97
C SER A 500 -7.54 12.77 36.60
N ASP A 501 -8.37 13.72 36.18
CA ASP A 501 -8.06 15.14 36.09
C ASP A 501 -7.66 15.69 37.47
N SER A 502 -6.49 15.30 37.96
CA SER A 502 -5.85 15.88 39.13
C SER A 502 -4.62 16.63 38.65
N ASN A 503 -4.77 17.94 38.71
CA ASN A 503 -3.85 19.00 38.39
C ASN A 503 -2.61 18.96 39.30
N ASP A 504 -1.77 17.92 39.20
CA ASP A 504 -0.55 17.83 40.00
C ASP A 504 0.67 17.40 39.17
N SER A 505 1.58 18.35 39.03
CA SER A 505 2.82 18.26 38.29
C SER A 505 3.86 17.46 39.08
N SER A 506 3.97 16.16 38.83
CA SER A 506 5.25 15.45 39.04
C SER A 506 5.35 14.13 38.26
N SER A 507 6.27 14.18 37.29
CA SER A 507 7.03 13.08 36.67
C SER A 507 6.67 11.63 37.01
N LEU A 508 6.14 10.91 36.02
CA LEU A 508 6.62 9.59 35.54
C LEU A 508 5.90 9.29 34.21
N GLY A 509 6.65 9.29 33.10
CA GLY A 509 6.10 9.20 31.75
C GLY A 509 5.51 7.82 31.43
N PHE A 510 4.20 7.77 31.23
CA PHE A 510 3.50 6.70 30.52
C PHE A 510 2.61 7.34 29.44
N PRO A 511 2.43 6.70 28.27
CA PRO A 511 1.71 7.29 27.16
C PRO A 511 0.21 7.45 27.50
N SER A 512 -0.35 8.60 27.11
CA SER A 512 -1.75 8.95 27.27
C SER A 512 -2.68 8.09 26.40
N ALA A 513 -3.93 7.91 26.85
CA ALA A 513 -5.00 7.30 26.08
C ALA A 513 -5.16 7.91 24.67
N ARG A 514 -5.50 7.05 23.69
CA ARG A 514 -5.65 7.38 22.27
C ARG A 514 -6.57 8.59 22.05
N ARG A 515 -5.99 9.77 21.83
CA ARG A 515 -6.60 10.84 21.02
C ARG A 515 -5.82 10.88 19.71
N ALA A 516 -6.38 10.25 18.67
CA ALA A 516 -6.15 10.51 17.25
C ALA A 516 -4.92 11.38 16.90
N PHE A 517 -3.71 10.84 17.00
CA PHE A 517 -2.49 11.49 16.49
C PHE A 517 -2.26 11.06 15.03
N PHE A 518 -3.04 11.64 14.10
CA PHE A 518 -2.98 11.32 12.66
C PHE A 518 -2.01 12.20 11.85
N ARG A 519 -1.04 12.85 12.47
CA ARG A 519 -0.03 13.66 11.78
C ARG A 519 1.32 13.52 12.44
N LEU A 520 2.16 12.60 11.93
CA LEU A 520 3.54 12.45 12.42
C LEU A 520 4.46 11.81 11.36
N PHE A 521 4.36 12.29 10.12
CA PHE A 521 5.46 12.21 9.15
C PHE A 521 5.82 13.59 8.58
N GLY A 522 5.65 14.65 9.38
CA GLY A 522 6.12 16.00 9.09
C GLY A 522 7.12 16.42 10.15
N ARG A 523 8.30 16.87 9.72
CA ARG A 523 9.18 17.70 10.56
C ARG A 523 8.83 19.15 10.36
#